data_AF-A0A2N0KID9-F1
#
_entry.id   AF-A0A2N0KID9-F1
#
_cell.length_a   1.000
_cell.length_b   1.000
_cell.length_c   1.000
_cell.angle_alpha   90.00
_cell.angle_beta   90.00
_cell.angle_gamma   90.00
#
_symmetry.space_group_name_H-M   'P 1'
#
loop_
_entity.id
_entity.type
_entity.pdbx_description
1 polymer ?
#
loop_
_entity_poly.entity_id
_entity_poly.type
_entity_poly.pdbx_seq_one_letter_code
_entity_poly.pdbx_strand_id
1 'polypeptide(L)' 'MSTEALVDRCVELTGFVPVSHGRRDELIAHVAIGGDVRCGTPEELDTFNLRVTRLLQLIVSSREYQFA' A
#
# COMPACT_ATOMS: atom_id res chain seq x y z
N MET A 1 10.84 7.32 -2.46
CA MET A 1 10.11 6.20 -3.11
C MET A 1 8.80 6.76 -3.64
N SER A 2 8.34 6.35 -4.83
CA SER A 2 7.04 6.82 -5.32
C SER A 2 5.89 6.05 -4.67
N THR A 3 4.71 6.65 -4.67
CA THR A 3 3.49 6.08 -4.10
C THR A 3 3.09 4.76 -4.78
N GLU A 4 3.25 4.71 -6.10
CA GLU A 4 2.99 3.54 -6.94
C GLU A 4 3.93 2.39 -6.57
N ALA A 5 5.22 2.68 -6.43
CA ALA A 5 6.21 1.68 -6.04
C ALA A 5 5.92 1.09 -4.65
N LEU A 6 5.41 1.90 -3.71
CA LEU A 6 5.01 1.39 -2.40
C LEU A 6 3.82 0.42 -2.50
N VAL A 7 2.80 0.79 -3.28
CA VAL A 7 1.61 -0.03 -3.48
C VAL A 7 1.97 -1.36 -4.14
N ASP A 8 2.79 -1.33 -5.19
CA ASP A 8 3.24 -2.54 -5.86
C ASP A 8 3.97 -3.47 -4.89
N ARG A 9 4.92 -2.95 -4.11
CA ARG A 9 5.62 -3.75 -3.09
C ARG A 9 4.70 -4.34 -2.05
N CYS A 10 3.66 -3.61 -1.62
CA CYS A 10 2.70 -4.14 -0.66
C CYS A 10 1.84 -5.26 -1.26
N VAL A 11 1.46 -5.18 -2.54
CA VAL A 11 0.76 -6.27 -3.25
C VAL A 11 1.66 -7.50 -3.45
N GLU A 12 2.95 -7.29 -3.75
CA GLU A 12 3.94 -8.38 -3.80
C GLU A 12 4.04 -9.08 -2.45
N LEU A 13 4.15 -8.32 -1.36
CA LEU A 13 4.30 -8.83 0.00
C LEU A 13 3.13 -9.68 0.47
N THR A 14 1.91 -9.36 0.03
CA THR A 14 0.75 -10.13 0.45
C THR A 14 0.69 -11.49 -0.26
N GLY A 15 1.39 -11.69 -1.38
CA GLY A 15 1.36 -12.93 -2.16
C GLY A 15 1.03 -12.76 -3.65
N PHE A 16 1.28 -11.60 -4.25
CA PHE A 16 1.05 -11.33 -5.67
C PHE A 16 -0.41 -11.52 -6.13
N VAL A 17 -1.38 -11.28 -5.26
CA VAL A 17 -2.79 -11.36 -5.66
C VAL A 17 -3.05 -10.33 -6.78
N PRO A 18 -3.68 -10.75 -7.89
CA PRO A 18 -3.97 -9.85 -8.99
C PRO A 18 -5.01 -8.81 -8.54
N VAL A 19 -4.52 -7.63 -8.18
CA VAL A 19 -5.37 -6.46 -7.90
C VAL A 19 -5.76 -5.83 -9.24
N SER A 20 -7.05 -5.54 -9.41
CA SER A 20 -7.53 -4.85 -10.60
C SER A 20 -6.92 -3.44 -10.74
N HIS A 21 -6.72 -2.97 -11.97
CA HIS A 21 -6.14 -1.63 -12.22
C HIS A 21 -6.90 -0.51 -11.49
N GLY A 22 -8.24 -0.53 -11.51
CA GLY A 22 -9.04 0.48 -10.82
C GLY A 22 -8.83 0.48 -9.30
N ARG A 23 -8.71 -0.69 -8.68
CA ARG A 23 -8.45 -0.81 -7.25
C ARG A 23 -7.01 -0.42 -6.90
N ARG A 24 -6.05 -0.70 -7.78
CA ARG A 24 -4.67 -0.23 -7.63
C ARG A 24 -4.63 1.31 -7.62
N ASP A 25 -5.36 1.97 -8.51
CA ASP A 25 -5.43 3.43 -8.55
C ASP A 25 -6.08 4.02 -7.28
N GLU A 26 -7.12 3.37 -6.74
CA GLU A 26 -7.71 3.75 -5.44
C GLU A 26 -6.71 3.66 -4.28
N LEU A 27 -5.91 2.58 -4.24
CA LEU A 27 -4.88 2.39 -3.23
C LEU A 27 -3.78 3.46 -3.34
N ILE A 28 -3.35 3.79 -4.56
CA ILE A 28 -2.37 4.86 -4.83
C ILE A 28 -2.93 6.21 -4.36
N ALA A 29 -4.18 6.53 -4.72
CA ALA A 29 -4.83 7.75 -4.28
C ALA A 29 -4.91 7.83 -2.75
N HIS A 30 -5.21 6.71 -2.07
CA HIS A 30 -5.27 6.66 -0.61
C HIS A 30 -3.92 6.96 0.05
N VAL A 31 -2.83 6.41 -0.49
CA VAL A 31 -1.48 6.68 0.02
C VAL A 31 -1.04 8.10 -0.32
N ALA A 32 -1.40 8.62 -1.50
CA ALA A 32 -1.08 9.97 -1.93
C ALA A 32 -1.71 11.07 -1.05
N ILE A 33 -2.88 10.80 -0.43
CA ILE A 33 -3.48 11.70 0.57
C ILE A 33 -2.54 11.94 1.76
N GLY A 34 -1.69 10.95 2.11
CA GLY A 34 -0.67 11.10 3.14
C GLY A 34 0.50 11.99 2.73
N GLY A 35 0.61 12.41 1.47
CA GLY A 35 1.77 13.10 0.93
C GLY A 35 2.97 12.17 0.75
N ASP A 36 4.16 12.76 0.60
CA ASP A 36 5.38 12.04 0.27
C ASP A 36 5.66 10.83 1.18
N VAL A 37 6.10 9.73 0.56
CA VAL A 37 6.51 8.52 1.26
C VAL A 37 8.01 8.59 1.54
N ARG A 38 8.35 8.84 2.81
CA ARG A 38 9.73 8.96 3.31
C ARG A 38 9.96 7.98 4.44
N CYS A 39 11.19 7.46 4.54
CA CYS A 39 11.61 6.48 5.53
C CYS A 39 13.11 6.67 5.88
N GLY A 40 13.64 7.89 5.71
CA GLY A 40 15.05 8.19 5.87
C GLY A 40 15.45 8.48 7.32
N THR A 41 14.50 8.85 8.18
CA THR A 41 14.71 9.06 9.62
C THR A 41 13.83 8.12 10.46
N PRO A 42 14.14 7.92 11.75
CA PRO A 42 13.30 7.12 12.66
C PRO A 42 11.86 7.65 12.77
N GLU A 43 11.66 8.96 12.76
CA GLU A 43 10.34 9.59 12.84
C GLU A 43 9.53 9.38 11.54
N GLU A 44 10.22 9.44 10.40
CA GLU A 44 9.63 9.10 9.10
C GLU A 44 9.29 7.61 9.02
N LEU A 45 10.12 6.74 9.63
CA LEU A 45 9.92 5.31 9.66
C LEU A 45 8.64 4.90 10.40
N ASP A 46 8.31 5.55 11.52
CA ASP A 46 7.06 5.29 12.24
C ASP A 46 5.83 5.65 11.39
N THR A 47 5.89 6.80 10.73
CA THR A 47 4.83 7.23 9.81
C THR A 47 4.71 6.27 8.62
N PHE A 48 5.85 5.82 8.10
CA PHE A 48 5.93 4.85 7.02
C PHE A 48 5.32 3.50 7.42
N ASN A 49 5.68 2.97 8.59
CA ASN A 49 5.16 1.71 9.12
C ASN A 49 3.64 1.74 9.25
N LEU A 50 3.07 2.85 9.73
CA LEU A 50 1.63 3.01 9.88
C LEU A 50 0.92 3.03 8.51
N ARG A 51 1.52 3.69 7.51
CA ARG A 51 0.99 3.71 6.13
C ARG A 51 1.02 2.33 5.49
N VAL A 52 2.15 1.62 5.60
CA VAL A 52 2.30 0.25 5.08
C VAL A 52 1.29 -0.68 5.75
N THR A 53 1.17 -0.61 7.07
CA THR A 53 0.22 -1.45 7.81
C THR A 53 -1.22 -1.22 7.36
N ARG A 54 -1.65 0.04 7.23
CA ARG A 54 -3.00 0.38 6.75
C ARG A 54 -3.22 -0.06 5.31
N LEU A 55 -2.22 0.08 4.45
CA LEU A 55 -2.29 -0.33 3.05
C LEU A 55 -2.43 -1.85 2.93
N LEU A 56 -1.61 -2.61 3.67
CA LEU A 56 -1.72 -4.08 3.73
C LEU A 56 -3.09 -4.51 4.25
N GLN A 57 -3.61 -3.87 5.29
CA GLN A 57 -4.97 -4.13 5.80
C GLN A 57 -6.05 -3.91 4.74
N LEU A 58 -5.97 -2.84 3.94
CA LEU A 58 -6.90 -2.56 2.84
C LEU A 58 -6.81 -3.61 1.71
N ILE A 59 -5.59 -4.06 1.42
CA ILE A 59 -5.33 -5.11 0.42
C ILE A 59 -5.90 -6.44 0.89
N VAL A 60 -5.60 -6.91 2.11
CA VAL A 60 -6.09 -8.22 2.61
C VAL A 60 -7.58 -8.22 2.92
N SER A 61 -8.17 -7.06 3.21
CA SER A 61 -9.63 -6.91 3.38
C SER A 61 -10.37 -6.86 2.04
N SER A 62 -9.66 -6.85 0.91
CA SER A 62 -10.28 -6.85 -0.41
C SER A 62 -10.92 -8.18 -0.75
N ARG A 63 -11.98 -8.12 -1.58
CA ARG A 63 -12.59 -9.33 -2.13
C ARG A 63 -11.60 -10.13 -2.97
N GLU A 64 -10.68 -9.48 -3.69
CA GLU A 64 -9.64 -10.18 -4.44
C GLU A 64 -8.79 -11.06 -3.53
N TYR A 65 -8.52 -10.64 -2.29
CA TYR A 65 -7.80 -11.47 -1.31
C TYR A 65 -8.65 -12.54 -0.66
N GLN A 66 -9.92 -12.24 -0.39
CA GLN A 66 -10.82 -13.14 0.34
C GLN A 66 -11.32 -14.30 -0.51
N PHE A 67 -11.25 -14.19 -1.84
CA PHE A 67 -11.76 -15.17 -2.80
C PHE A 67 -10.69 -15.69 -3.78
N ALA A 68 -9.40 -15.38 -3.56
CA ALA A 68 -8.27 -15.93 -4.33
C ALA A 68 -7.83 -17.32 -3.84
#